data_AF-A0A962RPA2-F1
#
_entry.id   AF-A0A962RPA2-F1
#
_cell.length_a   1.000
_cell.length_b   1.000
_cell.length_c   1.000
_cell.angle_alpha   90.00
_cell.angle_beta   90.00
_cell.angle_gamma   90.00
#
_symmetry.space_group_name_H-M   'P 1'
#
loop_
_entity.id
_entity.type
_entity.pdbx_description
1 polymer ?
#
loop_
_entity_poly.entity_id
_entity_poly.type
_entity_poly.pdbx_seq_one_letter_code
_entity_poly.pdbx_strand_id
1 'polypeptide(L)'
;QATTGASSARLERVVSRTQLLAYQGLTRRVPVSEAVAGYAVDLVRATRPGGPGSAEAAGRWLTYGGSVRAAQFLVLAGKARALSRGQVHVGYADIQALARPVLRHRLLRNFQAEAEQVQIGTLIDELLQSVPVPGAPEQPASARSA
;
A
#
# COMPACT_ATOMS: atom_id res chain seq x y z
N GLN A 1 1.15 3.10 29.86
CA GLN A 1 -0.31 3.28 29.73
C GLN A 1 -0.98 2.16 30.53
N ALA A 2 -1.78 2.49 31.54
CA ALA A 2 -2.48 1.49 32.35
C ALA A 2 -3.79 1.10 31.65
N THR A 3 -3.93 -0.17 31.25
CA THR A 3 -5.13 -0.72 30.61
C THR A 3 -6.21 -1.12 31.62
N THR A 4 -5.85 -1.22 32.89
CA THR A 4 -6.74 -1.54 34.02
C THR A 4 -6.74 -0.36 34.99
N GLY A 5 -7.59 0.62 34.74
CA GLY A 5 -7.80 1.79 35.61
C GLY A 5 -9.28 2.03 35.84
N ALA A 6 -9.64 2.51 37.03
CA ALA A 6 -11.03 2.77 37.44
C ALA A 6 -11.68 3.98 36.72
N SER A 7 -11.04 4.54 35.69
CA SER A 7 -11.58 5.65 34.91
C SER A 7 -12.52 5.13 33.83
N SER A 8 -13.82 5.40 33.98
CA SER A 8 -14.80 5.16 32.93
C SER A 8 -14.86 6.37 32.00
N ALA A 9 -14.32 6.22 30.79
CA ALA A 9 -14.51 7.22 29.74
C ALA A 9 -15.95 7.17 29.23
N ARG A 10 -16.64 8.32 29.20
CA ARG A 10 -17.95 8.43 28.55
C ARG A 10 -17.75 8.35 27.04
N LEU A 11 -18.24 7.28 26.42
CA LEU A 11 -18.16 7.09 24.97
C LEU A 11 -19.32 7.80 24.28
N GLU A 12 -19.00 8.67 23.32
CA GLU A 12 -19.98 9.33 22.47
C GLU A 12 -20.08 8.63 21.12
N ARG A 13 -21.31 8.35 20.68
CA ARG A 13 -21.57 7.72 19.39
C ARG A 13 -21.53 8.77 18.29
N VAL A 14 -20.44 8.79 17.52
CA VAL A 14 -20.25 9.71 16.38
C VAL A 14 -20.79 9.17 15.04
N VAL A 15 -20.98 7.86 14.91
CA VAL A 15 -21.48 7.21 13.68
C VAL A 15 -22.49 6.12 14.03
N SER A 16 -23.59 6.06 13.27
CA SER A 16 -24.58 4.99 13.38
C SER A 16 -24.24 3.75 12.55
N ARG A 17 -24.81 2.60 12.91
CA ARG A 17 -24.69 1.35 12.13
C ARG A 17 -25.08 1.56 10.66
N THR A 18 -26.20 2.24 10.41
CA THR A 18 -26.70 2.51 9.05
C THR A 18 -25.73 3.40 8.28
N GLN A 19 -25.19 4.44 8.91
CA GLN A 19 -24.15 5.28 8.30
C GLN A 19 -22.88 4.50 7.99
N LEU A 20 -22.40 3.65 8.91
CA LEU A 20 -21.20 2.84 8.71
C LEU A 20 -21.34 1.90 7.49
N LEU A 21 -22.47 1.20 7.37
CA LEU A 21 -22.76 0.34 6.22
C LEU A 21 -22.85 1.17 4.92
N ALA A 22 -23.45 2.36 4.98
CA ALA A 22 -23.51 3.26 3.84
C ALA A 22 -22.11 3.72 3.39
N TYR A 23 -21.20 4.02 4.33
CA TYR A 23 -19.81 4.39 4.03
C TYR A 23 -19.00 3.23 3.42
N GLN A 24 -19.18 2.01 3.92
CA GLN A 24 -18.57 0.81 3.33
C GLN A 24 -19.06 0.60 1.87
N GLY A 25 -20.37 0.77 1.64
CA GLY A 25 -20.94 0.72 0.29
C GLY A 25 -20.42 1.82 -0.62
N LEU A 26 -20.34 3.06 -0.11
CA LEU A 26 -19.82 4.21 -0.84
C LEU A 26 -18.36 4.00 -1.26
N THR A 27 -17.53 3.48 -0.37
CA THR A 27 -16.11 3.17 -0.64
C THR A 27 -15.95 2.26 -1.85
N ARG A 28 -16.82 1.25 -2.00
CA ARG A 28 -16.73 0.32 -3.14
C ARG A 28 -17.11 0.97 -4.47
N ARG A 29 -18.01 1.97 -4.45
CA ARG A 29 -18.52 2.69 -5.63
C ARG A 29 -17.58 3.78 -6.14
N VAL A 30 -16.55 4.17 -5.38
CA VAL A 30 -15.57 5.18 -5.83
C VAL A 30 -14.95 4.72 -7.16
N PRO A 31 -14.97 5.54 -8.21
CA PRO A 31 -14.35 5.21 -9.48
C PRO A 31 -12.82 5.14 -9.34
N VAL A 32 -12.23 4.22 -10.10
CA VAL A 32 -10.78 4.08 -10.26
C VAL A 32 -10.50 3.91 -11.73
N SER A 33 -9.54 4.67 -12.27
CA SER A 33 -9.13 4.51 -13.66
C SER A 33 -8.35 3.21 -13.85
N GLU A 34 -8.39 2.67 -15.07
CA GLU A 34 -7.61 1.48 -15.41
C GLU A 34 -6.11 1.71 -15.17
N ALA A 35 -5.60 2.91 -15.45
CA ALA A 35 -4.20 3.26 -15.24
C ALA A 35 -3.81 3.24 -13.74
N VAL A 36 -4.67 3.71 -12.83
CA VAL A 36 -4.41 3.66 -11.38
C VAL A 36 -4.52 2.24 -10.84
N ALA A 37 -5.48 1.46 -11.33
CA ALA A 37 -5.59 0.04 -10.97
C ALA A 37 -4.39 -0.77 -11.49
N GLY A 38 -3.93 -0.49 -12.70
CA GLY A 38 -2.72 -1.06 -13.31
C GLY A 38 -1.47 -0.77 -12.47
N TYR A 39 -1.28 0.48 -12.05
CA TYR A 39 -0.16 0.84 -11.17
C TYR A 39 -0.16 0.05 -9.85
N ALA A 40 -1.32 -0.19 -9.23
CA ALA A 40 -1.41 -1.03 -8.03
C ALA A 40 -1.02 -2.49 -8.31
N VAL A 41 -1.33 -3.00 -9.50
CA VAL A 41 -0.91 -4.34 -9.95
C VAL A 41 0.60 -4.37 -10.18
N ASP A 42 1.17 -3.36 -10.83
CA ASP A 42 2.60 -3.27 -11.11
C ASP A 42 3.44 -3.18 -9.83
N LEU A 43 3.01 -2.38 -8.86
CA LEU A 43 3.61 -2.34 -7.53
C LEU A 43 3.65 -3.71 -6.86
N VAL A 44 2.54 -4.45 -6.92
CA VAL A 44 2.47 -5.79 -6.32
C VAL A 44 3.30 -6.80 -7.11
N ARG A 45 3.33 -6.70 -8.44
CA ARG A 45 4.16 -7.54 -9.30
C ARG A 45 5.65 -7.33 -9.03
N ALA A 46 6.07 -6.08 -8.82
CA ALA A 46 7.44 -5.73 -8.49
C ALA A 46 7.94 -6.37 -7.19
N THR A 47 7.03 -6.71 -6.27
CA THR A 47 7.39 -7.40 -5.02
C THR A 47 7.69 -8.89 -5.19
N ARG A 48 7.44 -9.48 -6.36
CA ARG A 48 7.58 -10.94 -6.58
C ARG A 48 9.00 -11.27 -7.04
N PRO A 49 9.79 -12.05 -6.29
CA PRO A 49 11.16 -12.38 -6.67
C PRO A 49 11.21 -13.22 -7.96
N GLY A 50 12.15 -12.91 -8.85
CA GLY A 50 12.45 -13.71 -10.05
C GLY A 50 11.41 -13.65 -11.18
N GLY A 51 10.36 -12.84 -11.05
CA GLY A 51 9.32 -12.67 -12.08
C GLY A 51 9.58 -11.50 -13.04
N PRO A 52 8.88 -11.44 -14.20
CA PRO A 52 8.89 -10.27 -15.07
C PRO A 52 8.39 -9.03 -14.31
N GLY A 53 9.17 -7.95 -14.36
CA GLY A 53 8.87 -6.70 -13.64
C GLY A 53 9.20 -6.73 -12.15
N SER A 54 9.91 -7.77 -11.66
CA SER A 54 10.44 -7.82 -10.30
C SER A 54 11.41 -6.67 -10.05
N ALA A 55 11.30 -6.01 -8.89
CA ALA A 55 12.32 -5.07 -8.45
C ALA A 55 13.55 -5.83 -7.95
N GLU A 56 14.74 -5.26 -8.16
CA GLU A 56 16.00 -5.83 -7.68
C GLU A 56 15.96 -6.11 -6.17
N ALA A 57 15.41 -5.15 -5.40
CA ALA A 57 15.21 -5.27 -3.96
C ALA A 57 14.35 -6.49 -3.58
N ALA A 58 13.31 -6.78 -4.36
CA ALA A 58 12.46 -7.96 -4.12
C ALA A 58 13.22 -9.26 -4.40
N GLY A 59 13.98 -9.31 -5.50
CA GLY A 59 14.82 -10.48 -5.82
C GLY A 59 15.89 -10.74 -4.76
N ARG A 60 16.48 -9.68 -4.21
CA ARG A 60 17.53 -9.77 -3.18
C ARG A 60 17.00 -10.13 -1.80
N TRP A 61 15.83 -9.61 -1.40
CA TRP A 61 15.40 -9.64 0.00
C TRP A 61 14.14 -10.46 0.29
N LEU A 62 13.37 -10.87 -0.73
CA LEU A 62 12.09 -11.55 -0.53
C LEU A 62 12.12 -13.01 -0.97
N THR A 63 11.50 -13.87 -0.17
CA THR A 63 11.13 -15.24 -0.53
C THR A 63 9.78 -15.26 -1.27
N TYR A 64 8.82 -14.46 -0.80
CA TYR A 64 7.50 -14.33 -1.42
C TYR A 64 7.02 -12.88 -1.46
N GLY A 65 6.51 -12.48 -2.62
CA GLY A 65 5.89 -11.18 -2.84
C GLY A 65 4.38 -11.16 -2.58
N GLY A 66 3.78 -10.00 -2.83
CA GLY A 66 2.35 -9.78 -2.69
C GLY A 66 1.50 -10.60 -3.68
N SER A 67 0.39 -11.13 -3.16
CA SER A 67 -0.62 -11.83 -3.97
C SER A 67 -1.57 -10.86 -4.67
N VAL A 68 -2.43 -11.36 -5.57
CA VAL A 68 -3.49 -10.54 -6.22
C VAL A 68 -4.37 -9.81 -5.20
N ARG A 69 -4.50 -10.36 -3.98
CA ARG A 69 -5.23 -9.73 -2.88
C ARG A 69 -4.56 -8.43 -2.46
N ALA A 70 -3.23 -8.35 -2.48
CA ALA A 70 -2.52 -7.10 -2.15
C ALA A 70 -2.96 -5.96 -3.08
N ALA A 71 -3.06 -6.20 -4.38
CA ALA A 71 -3.49 -5.19 -5.35
C ALA A 71 -4.95 -4.77 -5.11
N GLN A 72 -5.83 -5.73 -4.86
CA GLN A 72 -7.23 -5.45 -4.49
C GLN A 72 -7.34 -4.59 -3.23
N PHE A 73 -6.52 -4.86 -2.22
CA PHE A 73 -6.52 -4.10 -0.97
C PHE A 73 -5.87 -2.71 -1.13
N LEU A 74 -4.86 -2.56 -1.98
CA LEU A 74 -4.31 -1.24 -2.34
C LEU A 74 -5.40 -0.36 -2.97
N VAL A 75 -6.14 -0.89 -3.94
CA VAL A 75 -7.23 -0.16 -4.59
C VAL A 75 -8.35 0.15 -3.61
N LEU A 76 -8.83 -0.85 -2.84
CA LEU A 76 -9.93 -0.64 -1.89
C LEU A 76 -9.57 0.38 -0.81
N ALA A 77 -8.36 0.30 -0.27
CA ALA A 77 -7.91 1.21 0.76
C ALA A 77 -7.62 2.61 0.15
N GLY A 78 -7.12 2.69 -1.08
CA GLY A 78 -6.99 3.94 -1.83
C GLY A 78 -8.34 4.64 -2.03
N LYS A 79 -9.40 3.89 -2.36
CA LYS A 79 -10.79 4.41 -2.41
C LYS A 79 -11.24 4.99 -1.08
N ALA A 80 -10.97 4.27 0.02
CA ALA A 80 -11.32 4.75 1.36
C ALA A 80 -10.56 6.05 1.70
N ARG A 81 -9.26 6.10 1.41
CA ARG A 81 -8.41 7.27 1.62
C ARG A 81 -8.89 8.48 0.83
N ALA A 82 -9.18 8.31 -0.46
CA ALA A 82 -9.68 9.38 -1.32
C ALA A 82 -10.97 9.99 -0.74
N LEU A 83 -11.95 9.15 -0.37
CA LEU A 83 -13.19 9.62 0.26
C LEU A 83 -12.95 10.35 1.59
N SER A 84 -12.06 9.84 2.44
CA SER A 84 -11.72 10.50 3.71
C SER A 84 -11.08 11.88 3.51
N ARG A 85 -10.57 12.18 2.31
CA ARG A 85 -10.00 13.48 1.92
C ARG A 85 -10.98 14.33 1.10
N GLY A 86 -12.23 13.91 0.95
CA GLY A 86 -13.24 14.60 0.14
C GLY A 86 -13.05 14.45 -1.37
N GLN A 87 -12.17 13.53 -1.81
CA GLN A 87 -11.95 13.27 -3.22
C GLN A 87 -12.97 12.27 -3.76
N VAL A 88 -13.41 12.50 -4.99
CA VAL A 88 -14.42 11.67 -5.66
C VAL A 88 -13.84 10.54 -6.51
N HIS A 89 -12.52 10.48 -6.66
CA HIS A 89 -11.80 9.45 -7.43
C HIS A 89 -10.46 9.12 -6.77
N VAL A 90 -9.91 7.93 -7.07
CA VAL A 90 -8.61 7.49 -6.56
C VAL A 90 -7.48 7.95 -7.46
N GLY A 91 -6.42 8.52 -6.88
CA GLY A 91 -5.18 8.84 -7.58
C GLY A 91 -4.02 7.90 -7.24
N TYR A 92 -2.92 8.02 -7.97
CA TYR A 92 -1.68 7.28 -7.71
C TYR A 92 -1.13 7.53 -6.29
N ALA A 93 -1.19 8.78 -5.82
CA ALA A 93 -0.75 9.16 -4.48
C ALA A 93 -1.50 8.42 -3.36
N ASP A 94 -2.77 8.05 -3.58
CA ASP A 94 -3.54 7.28 -2.60
C ASP A 94 -3.07 5.83 -2.54
N ILE A 95 -2.72 5.24 -3.69
CA ILE A 95 -2.12 3.90 -3.77
C ILE A 95 -0.75 3.89 -3.07
N GLN A 96 0.11 4.85 -3.37
CA GLN A 96 1.45 4.95 -2.78
C GLN A 96 1.38 5.14 -1.26
N ALA A 97 0.50 6.04 -0.79
CA ALA A 97 0.32 6.29 0.64
C ALA A 97 -0.11 5.02 1.41
N LEU A 98 -0.79 4.09 0.74
CA LEU A 98 -1.29 2.86 1.36
C LEU A 98 -0.43 1.63 1.07
N ALA A 99 0.68 1.77 0.35
CA ALA A 99 1.60 0.68 0.09
C ALA A 99 2.16 0.08 1.38
N ARG A 100 2.67 0.92 2.30
CA ARG A 100 3.18 0.45 3.61
C ARG A 100 2.15 -0.35 4.41
N PRO A 101 0.98 0.20 4.78
CA PRO A 101 0.02 -0.52 5.62
C PRO A 101 -0.55 -1.77 4.94
N VAL A 102 -0.66 -1.78 3.60
CA VAL A 102 -1.18 -2.95 2.88
C VAL A 102 -0.12 -4.04 2.73
N LEU A 103 1.13 -3.69 2.40
CA LEU A 103 2.17 -4.66 2.03
C LEU A 103 3.00 -5.18 3.21
N ARG A 104 3.10 -4.46 4.33
CA ARG A 104 3.98 -4.80 5.48
C ARG A 104 3.89 -6.25 5.94
N HIS A 105 2.69 -6.82 5.94
CA HIS A 105 2.42 -8.19 6.41
C HIS A 105 2.09 -9.15 5.26
N ARG A 106 2.42 -8.76 4.02
CA ARG A 106 2.13 -9.54 2.80
C ARG A 106 3.40 -9.92 2.03
N LEU A 107 4.57 -9.55 2.56
CA LEU A 107 5.87 -9.81 1.99
C LEU A 107 6.65 -10.68 2.97
N LEU A 108 7.22 -11.79 2.48
CA LEU A 108 8.05 -12.67 3.29
C LEU A 108 9.52 -12.42 2.95
N ARG A 109 10.30 -12.02 3.96
CA ARG A 109 11.75 -11.83 3.84
C ARG A 109 12.46 -13.18 3.71
N ASN A 110 13.60 -13.19 3.01
CA ASN A 110 14.48 -14.35 2.99
C ASN A 110 15.45 -14.36 4.18
N PHE A 111 16.15 -15.47 4.36
CA PHE A 111 17.07 -15.65 5.50
C PHE A 111 18.17 -14.57 5.54
N GLN A 112 18.67 -14.15 4.36
CA GLN A 112 19.67 -13.10 4.27
C GLN A 112 19.13 -11.76 4.79
N ALA A 113 17.92 -11.37 4.38
CA ALA A 113 17.25 -10.16 4.85
C ALA A 113 16.96 -10.19 6.36
N GLU A 114 16.76 -11.37 6.95
CA GLU A 114 16.61 -11.51 8.41
C GLU A 114 17.95 -11.36 9.13
N ALA A 115 19.01 -12.00 8.62
CA ALA A 115 20.36 -11.89 9.16
C ALA A 115 20.88 -10.45 9.12
N GLU A 116 20.61 -9.72 8.03
CA GLU A 116 20.98 -8.31 7.85
C GLU A 116 19.97 -7.32 8.48
N GLN A 117 18.94 -7.83 9.16
CA GLN A 117 17.91 -7.03 9.84
C GLN A 117 17.20 -6.00 8.93
N VAL A 118 17.06 -6.31 7.64
CA VAL A 118 16.42 -5.44 6.65
C VAL A 118 14.96 -5.17 7.03
N GLN A 119 14.63 -3.90 7.27
CA GLN A 119 13.28 -3.52 7.68
C GLN A 119 12.32 -3.56 6.50
N ILE A 120 11.19 -4.25 6.67
CA ILE A 120 10.17 -4.38 5.61
C ILE A 120 9.59 -3.01 5.20
N GLY A 121 9.54 -2.05 6.13
CA GLY A 121 9.10 -0.68 5.83
C GLY A 121 10.00 -0.02 4.80
N THR A 122 11.31 -0.08 5.01
CA THR A 122 12.32 0.47 4.11
C THR A 122 12.31 -0.23 2.75
N LEU A 123 12.15 -1.55 2.73
CA LEU A 123 12.00 -2.31 1.49
C LEU A 123 10.80 -1.82 0.67
N ILE A 124 9.65 -1.55 1.31
CA ILE A 124 8.46 -1.04 0.62
C ILE A 124 8.73 0.34 0.02
N ASP A 125 9.55 1.18 0.66
CA ASP A 125 9.92 2.50 0.11
C ASP A 125 10.80 2.38 -1.11
N GLU A 126 11.80 1.50 -1.07
CA GLU A 126 12.67 1.20 -2.21
C GLU A 126 11.83 0.66 -3.38
N LEU A 127 10.86 -0.22 -3.09
CA LEU A 127 9.91 -0.73 -4.08
C LEU A 127 9.07 0.40 -4.71
N LEU A 128 8.56 1.33 -3.90
CA LEU A 128 7.80 2.49 -4.39
C LEU A 128 8.64 3.39 -5.31
N GLN A 129 9.94 3.52 -5.06
CA GLN A 129 10.86 4.29 -5.89
C GLN A 129 11.20 3.57 -7.20
N SER A 130 11.23 2.23 -7.18
CA SER A 130 11.56 1.42 -8.35
C SER A 130 10.44 1.34 -9.40
N VAL A 131 9.17 1.53 -8.99
CA VAL A 131 8.00 1.44 -9.87
C VAL A 131 7.52 2.84 -10.23
N PRO A 132 7.79 3.34 -11.45
CA PRO A 132 7.41 4.68 -11.85
C PRO A 132 5.89 4.84 -11.93
N VAL A 133 5.41 6.03 -11.59
CA VAL A 133 4.01 6.39 -11.82
C VAL A 133 3.82 6.60 -13.33
N PRO A 134 2.85 5.94 -13.97
CA PRO A 134 2.56 6.15 -15.39
C PRO A 134 2.35 7.63 -15.71
N GLY A 135 3.10 8.16 -16.69
CA GLY A 135 3.02 9.56 -17.12
C GLY A 135 3.84 10.55 -16.28
N ALA A 136 4.59 10.11 -15.26
CA ALA A 136 5.60 10.96 -14.63
C ALA A 136 6.82 11.13 -15.56
N PRO A 137 7.46 12.31 -15.60
CA PRO A 137 8.69 12.50 -16.38
C PRO A 137 9.77 11.52 -15.89
N GLU A 138 10.40 10.79 -16.80
CA GLU A 138 11.54 9.92 -16.49
C GLU A 138 12.63 10.76 -15.81
N GLN A 139 12.92 10.48 -14.54
CA GLN A 139 14.12 11.00 -13.91
C GLN A 139 15.31 10.19 -14.42
N PRO A 140 16.32 10.82 -15.06
CA PRO A 140 17.44 10.10 -15.65
C PRO A 140 18.21 9.30 -14.59
N ALA A 141 18.66 8.11 -14.97
CA ALA A 141 19.35 7.14 -14.11
C ALA A 141 20.61 7.70 -13.40
N SER A 142 21.13 8.86 -13.82
CA SER A 142 22.31 9.51 -13.24
C SER A 142 22.07 10.15 -11.86
N ALA A 143 20.82 10.26 -11.40
CA ALA A 143 20.50 10.78 -10.06
C ALA A 143 20.44 9.68 -8.98
N ARG A 144 20.68 8.41 -9.33
CA ARG A 144 20.56 7.25 -8.42
C ARG A 144 21.86 6.89 -7.67
N SER A 145 22.94 7.66 -7.83
CA SER A 145 24.26 7.37 -7.26
C SER A 145 24.96 8.59 -6.64
N ALA A 146 24.24 9.44 -5.92
CA ALA A 146 24.82 10.55 -5.14
C ALA A 146 24.27 10.54 -3.71
#